data_AF-A0A7V8GP77-F1
#
_entry.id   AF-A0A7V8GP77-F1
#
_cell.length_a   1.000
_cell.length_b   1.000
_cell.length_c   1.000
_cell.angle_alpha   90.00
_cell.angle_beta   90.00
_cell.angle_gamma   90.00
#
_symmetry.space_group_name_H-M   'P 1'
#
loop_
_entity.id
_entity.type
_entity.pdbx_description
1 polymer ?
#
loop_
_entity_poly.entity_id
_entity_poly.type
_entity_poly.pdbx_seq_one_letter_code
_entity_poly.pdbx_strand_id
1 'polypeptide(L)'
;MITDPRIEWIEHPDPESWVHAVATEMEAVLAEELAARGSARMLLSGGTTPAPIYAQLAVAPLDWPKITVGLADERWLSPQDSASNAYLVRENLLDRAEVGRFEPLVREGLAMAESVHAANLEAEHAQDACLVVLGMGNDGHTASLFPGSVDLDRALDSEQPYAAMDATGCPVAGDWTRRITLTPAGLARTRRRLLLLRGQAKREVLQRALAGDDVRELPIRVMFGLGGEPMRVHWCA
;
A
#
# COMPACT_ATOMS: atom_id res chain seq x y z
N MET A 1 16.72 -14.49 -7.20
CA MET A 1 16.02 -14.03 -8.42
C MET A 1 14.81 -14.91 -8.75
N ILE A 2 13.63 -14.28 -8.88
CA ILE A 2 12.41 -14.88 -9.44
C ILE A 2 12.23 -14.30 -10.85
N THR A 3 11.84 -15.12 -11.83
CA THR A 3 11.61 -14.67 -13.21
C THR A 3 10.17 -14.97 -13.60
N ASP A 4 9.37 -13.91 -13.77
CA ASP A 4 7.96 -14.00 -14.14
C ASP A 4 7.54 -12.68 -14.81
N PRO A 5 6.83 -12.68 -15.96
CA PRO A 5 6.48 -11.45 -16.69
C PRO A 5 5.54 -10.50 -15.93
N ARG A 6 4.87 -10.98 -14.88
CA ARG A 6 3.93 -10.18 -14.07
C ARG A 6 4.63 -9.35 -13.01
N ILE A 7 5.91 -9.62 -12.75
CA ILE A 7 6.73 -8.87 -11.80
C ILE A 7 8.09 -8.48 -12.36
N GLU A 8 8.68 -7.44 -11.77
CA GLU A 8 10.09 -7.13 -11.93
C GLU A 8 10.80 -7.36 -10.59
N TRP A 9 11.69 -8.34 -10.52
CA TRP A 9 12.37 -8.71 -9.28
C TRP A 9 13.68 -7.94 -9.09
N ILE A 10 13.77 -7.21 -7.99
CA ILE A 10 14.93 -6.37 -7.64
C ILE A 10 15.48 -6.85 -6.30
N GLU A 11 16.67 -7.45 -6.32
CA GLU A 11 17.33 -8.06 -5.18
C GLU A 11 18.41 -7.12 -4.63
N HIS A 12 18.34 -6.84 -3.33
CA HIS A 12 19.24 -5.93 -2.64
C HIS A 12 20.13 -6.73 -1.68
N PRO A 13 21.44 -6.41 -1.60
CA PRO A 13 22.39 -7.17 -0.79
C PRO A 13 22.19 -6.98 0.72
N ASP A 14 21.63 -5.85 1.14
CA ASP A 14 21.47 -5.49 2.55
C ASP A 14 20.29 -4.53 2.75
N PRO A 15 19.81 -4.35 4.01
CA PRO A 15 18.70 -3.46 4.30
C PRO A 15 18.94 -1.99 3.96
N GLU A 16 20.18 -1.48 4.03
CA GLU A 16 20.49 -0.07 3.78
C GLU A 16 20.35 0.24 2.29
N SER A 17 20.97 -0.58 1.43
CA SER A 17 20.82 -0.48 -0.03
C SER A 17 19.37 -0.68 -0.48
N TRP A 18 18.64 -1.59 0.18
CA TRP A 18 17.21 -1.79 -0.07
C TRP A 18 16.39 -0.53 0.24
N VAL A 19 16.59 0.07 1.42
CA VAL A 19 15.91 1.32 1.81
C VAL A 19 16.24 2.43 0.81
N HIS A 20 17.53 2.59 0.48
CA HIS A 20 17.98 3.64 -0.40
C HIS A 20 17.39 3.51 -1.80
N ALA A 21 17.47 2.32 -2.40
CA ALA A 21 16.98 2.09 -3.75
C ALA A 21 15.46 2.25 -3.86
N VAL A 22 14.69 1.80 -2.87
CA VAL A 22 13.23 2.01 -2.86
C VAL A 22 12.91 3.50 -2.75
N ALA A 23 13.55 4.23 -1.84
CA ALA A 23 13.30 5.66 -1.67
C ALA A 23 13.64 6.46 -2.95
N THR A 24 14.77 6.15 -3.59
CA THR A 24 15.17 6.77 -4.87
C THR A 24 14.19 6.45 -6.00
N GLU A 25 13.65 5.23 -6.05
CA GLU A 25 12.64 4.88 -7.05
C GLU A 25 11.33 5.62 -6.81
N MET A 26 10.87 5.71 -5.55
CA MET A 26 9.70 6.51 -5.18
C MET A 26 9.89 7.98 -5.56
N GLU A 27 11.06 8.55 -5.27
CA GLU A 27 11.41 9.91 -5.67
C GLU A 27 11.32 10.11 -7.17
N ALA A 28 11.91 9.21 -7.97
CA ALA A 28 11.90 9.29 -9.43
C ALA A 28 10.47 9.27 -9.98
N VAL A 29 9.62 8.36 -9.50
CA VAL A 29 8.21 8.26 -9.93
C VAL A 29 7.44 9.54 -9.60
N LEU A 30 7.64 10.09 -8.39
CA LEU A 30 6.99 11.34 -7.98
C LEU A 30 7.48 12.54 -8.79
N ALA A 31 8.79 12.64 -9.05
CA ALA A 31 9.38 13.71 -9.84
C ALA A 31 8.88 13.68 -11.29
N GLU A 32 8.80 12.50 -11.90
CA GLU A 32 8.23 12.31 -13.24
C GLU A 32 6.76 12.75 -13.30
N GLU A 33 5.94 12.34 -12.33
CA GLU A 33 4.53 12.70 -12.28
C GLU A 33 4.33 14.21 -12.05
N LEU A 34 5.12 14.81 -11.14
CA LEU A 34 5.11 16.26 -10.91
C LEU A 34 5.48 17.04 -12.17
N ALA A 35 6.51 16.61 -12.91
CA ALA A 35 6.91 17.24 -14.15
C ALA A 35 5.84 17.11 -15.25
N ALA A 36 5.16 15.97 -15.33
CA ALA A 36 4.17 15.69 -16.36
C ALA A 36 2.80 16.33 -16.08
N ARG A 37 2.39 16.45 -14.82
CA ARG A 37 1.00 16.81 -14.44
C ARG A 37 0.88 17.98 -13.49
N GLY A 38 1.99 18.43 -12.91
CA GLY A 38 2.01 19.51 -11.91
C GLY A 38 1.50 19.09 -10.53
N SER A 39 1.14 17.82 -10.32
CA SER A 39 0.81 17.23 -9.03
C SER A 39 1.02 15.72 -9.06
N ALA A 40 1.24 15.12 -7.90
CA ALA A 40 1.40 13.67 -7.76
C ALA A 40 0.59 13.14 -6.58
N ARG A 41 0.12 11.91 -6.69
CA ARG A 41 -0.57 11.20 -5.61
C ARG A 41 0.05 9.84 -5.40
N MET A 42 0.34 9.48 -4.14
CA MET A 42 0.83 8.16 -3.77
C MET A 42 0.02 7.55 -2.62
N LEU A 43 -0.07 6.22 -2.61
CA LEU A 43 -0.75 5.44 -1.57
C LEU A 43 0.26 4.57 -0.82
N LEU A 44 0.26 4.65 0.51
CA LEU A 44 1.26 4.01 1.36
C LEU A 44 0.64 2.94 2.26
N SER A 45 1.30 1.79 2.39
CA SER A 45 1.05 0.82 3.45
C SER A 45 1.80 1.20 4.73
N GLY A 46 1.30 0.76 5.89
CA GLY A 46 2.04 0.87 7.15
C GLY A 46 2.93 -0.34 7.45
N GLY A 47 3.27 -0.51 8.73
CA GLY A 47 4.19 -1.54 9.23
C GLY A 47 5.64 -1.04 9.36
N THR A 48 6.46 -1.78 10.11
CA THR A 48 7.85 -1.38 10.43
C THR A 48 8.80 -1.43 9.23
N THR A 49 8.45 -2.22 8.20
CA THR A 49 9.27 -2.42 7.00
C THR A 49 9.42 -1.14 6.16
N PRO A 50 8.35 -0.39 5.83
CA PRO A 50 8.49 0.84 5.04
C PRO A 50 8.95 2.09 5.80
N ALA A 51 8.93 2.11 7.15
CA ALA A 51 9.22 3.34 7.91
C ALA A 51 10.57 4.00 7.57
N PRO A 52 11.70 3.27 7.44
CA PRO A 52 12.97 3.87 7.04
C PRO A 52 12.97 4.44 5.61
N ILE A 53 12.20 3.83 4.70
CA ILE A 53 12.06 4.30 3.32
C ILE A 53 11.32 5.64 3.32
N TYR A 54 10.23 5.75 4.06
CA TYR A 54 9.46 6.99 4.16
C TYR A 54 10.29 8.11 4.77
N ALA A 55 11.06 7.80 5.82
CA ALA A 55 11.99 8.74 6.46
C ALA A 55 13.06 9.27 5.51
N GLN A 56 13.61 8.41 4.64
CA GLN A 56 14.57 8.83 3.64
C GLN A 56 13.90 9.59 2.48
N LEU A 57 12.75 9.14 2.01
CA LEU A 57 12.01 9.83 0.96
C LEU A 57 11.63 11.25 1.39
N ALA A 58 11.26 11.47 2.65
CA ALA A 58 10.83 12.77 3.16
C ALA A 58 11.85 13.90 2.97
N VAL A 59 13.14 13.58 2.84
CA VAL A 59 14.21 14.57 2.61
C VAL A 59 14.57 14.74 1.13
N ALA A 60 13.86 14.06 0.23
CA ALA A 60 14.06 14.19 -1.21
C ALA A 60 13.68 15.60 -1.70
N PRO A 61 14.39 16.15 -2.70
CA PRO A 61 14.17 17.48 -3.25
C PRO A 61 12.94 17.55 -4.19
N LEU A 62 11.76 17.20 -3.65
CA LEU A 62 10.47 17.24 -4.36
C LEU A 62 9.66 18.49 -3.98
N ASP A 63 8.75 18.89 -4.87
CA ASP A 63 7.76 19.95 -4.60
C ASP A 63 6.60 19.38 -3.75
N TRP A 64 6.90 19.10 -2.49
CA TRP A 64 5.99 18.45 -1.53
C TRP A 64 4.59 19.07 -1.42
N PRO A 65 4.42 20.41 -1.49
CA PRO A 65 3.09 21.03 -1.51
C PRO A 65 2.19 20.59 -2.68
N LYS A 66 2.74 19.98 -3.73
CA LYS A 66 1.99 19.42 -4.86
C LYS A 66 1.76 17.91 -4.78
N ILE A 67 2.20 17.28 -3.70
CA ILE A 67 2.06 15.84 -3.46
C ILE A 67 0.90 15.58 -2.51
N THR A 68 0.05 14.64 -2.89
CA THR A 68 -1.00 14.06 -2.03
C THR A 68 -0.58 12.66 -1.57
N VAL A 69 -0.69 12.40 -0.27
CA VAL A 69 -0.37 11.10 0.33
C VAL A 69 -1.65 10.49 0.90
N GLY A 70 -1.98 9.28 0.47
CA GLY A 70 -3.05 8.47 1.03
C GLY A 70 -2.55 7.13 1.56
N LEU A 71 -3.47 6.32 2.09
CA LEU A 71 -3.15 4.99 2.61
C LEU A 71 -3.74 3.87 1.72
N ALA A 72 -3.01 2.77 1.62
CA ALA A 72 -3.51 1.54 0.99
C ALA A 72 -4.50 0.80 1.91
N ASP A 73 -4.29 0.87 3.22
CA ASP A 73 -5.19 0.30 4.23
C ASP A 73 -4.97 0.96 5.59
N GLU A 74 -5.91 0.77 6.50
CA GLU A 74 -5.82 1.28 7.87
C GLU A 74 -6.60 0.41 8.86
N ARG A 75 -6.13 0.41 10.10
CA ARG A 75 -6.77 -0.22 11.26
C ARG A 75 -7.84 0.74 11.77
N TRP A 76 -9.03 0.25 12.09
CA TRP A 76 -10.10 1.09 12.62
C TRP A 76 -9.84 1.47 14.09
N LEU A 77 -8.93 2.43 14.27
CA LEU A 77 -8.38 2.93 15.54
C LEU A 77 -8.29 4.45 15.52
N SER A 78 -8.02 5.06 16.68
CA SER A 78 -7.63 6.46 16.72
C SER A 78 -6.39 6.68 15.84
N PRO A 79 -6.34 7.76 15.02
CA PRO A 79 -5.15 8.10 14.25
C PRO A 79 -3.91 8.43 15.09
N GLN A 80 -4.05 8.58 16.41
CA GLN A 80 -2.95 8.80 17.36
C GLN A 80 -2.46 7.49 18.00
N ASP A 81 -3.12 6.36 17.72
CA ASP A 81 -2.67 5.06 18.18
C ASP A 81 -1.37 4.66 17.46
N SER A 82 -0.38 4.15 18.20
CA SER A 82 0.88 3.66 17.65
C SER A 82 0.72 2.53 16.62
N ALA A 83 -0.41 1.80 16.63
CA ALA A 83 -0.75 0.79 15.64
C ALA A 83 -1.44 1.36 14.38
N SER A 84 -1.72 2.66 14.30
CA SER A 84 -2.26 3.30 13.10
C SER A 84 -1.20 3.43 12.00
N ASN A 85 -1.58 3.12 10.77
CA ASN A 85 -0.75 3.38 9.60
C ASN A 85 -0.59 4.89 9.38
N ALA A 86 -1.62 5.71 9.64
CA ALA A 86 -1.55 7.16 9.61
C ALA A 86 -0.55 7.71 10.64
N TYR A 87 -0.49 7.13 11.84
CA TYR A 87 0.52 7.49 12.84
C TYR A 87 1.94 7.25 12.29
N LEU A 88 2.19 6.06 11.74
CA LEU A 88 3.48 5.71 11.15
C LEU A 88 3.88 6.63 9.98
N VAL A 89 2.96 6.89 9.05
CA VAL A 89 3.21 7.77 7.89
C VAL A 89 3.47 9.20 8.35
N ARG A 90 2.78 9.69 9.37
CA ARG A 90 3.03 11.02 9.92
C ARG A 90 4.44 11.14 10.50
N GLU A 91 4.84 10.24 11.39
CA GLU A 91 6.16 10.31 12.04
C GLU A 91 7.34 10.16 11.06
N ASN A 92 7.14 9.39 10.00
CA ASN A 92 8.21 9.05 9.06
C ASN A 92 8.18 9.87 7.78
N LEU A 93 7.10 10.58 7.45
CA LEU A 93 6.99 11.37 6.22
C LEU A 93 6.40 12.76 6.47
N LEU A 94 5.17 12.83 6.99
CA LEU A 94 4.40 14.09 6.99
C LEU A 94 4.97 15.15 7.96
N ASP A 95 5.59 14.73 9.06
CA ASP A 95 6.24 15.65 10.01
C ASP A 95 7.61 16.15 9.51
N ARG A 96 8.11 15.56 8.42
CA ARG A 96 9.46 15.82 7.86
C ARG A 96 9.40 16.52 6.50
N ALA A 97 8.29 16.38 5.78
CA ALA A 97 8.04 16.96 4.48
C ALA A 97 6.74 17.76 4.49
N GLU A 98 6.74 18.95 3.89
CA GLU A 98 5.55 19.80 3.77
C GLU A 98 4.62 19.29 2.66
N VAL A 99 4.02 18.12 2.89
CA VAL A 99 3.09 17.47 1.97
C VAL A 99 1.85 18.36 1.80
N GLY A 100 1.44 18.59 0.56
CA GLY A 100 0.28 19.45 0.25
C GLY A 100 -1.03 18.92 0.83
N ARG A 101 -1.22 17.59 0.84
CA ARG A 101 -2.41 16.96 1.38
C ARG A 101 -2.17 15.54 1.88
N PHE A 102 -2.76 15.21 3.03
CA PHE A 102 -2.88 13.85 3.52
C PHE A 102 -4.34 13.37 3.47
N GLU A 103 -4.56 12.15 2.99
CA GLU A 103 -5.86 11.48 2.84
C GLU A 103 -5.98 10.34 3.87
N PRO A 104 -6.50 10.61 5.09
CA PRO A 104 -6.70 9.57 6.09
C PRO A 104 -7.89 8.68 5.73
N LEU A 105 -7.78 7.40 6.07
CA LEU A 105 -8.89 6.45 5.97
C LEU A 105 -9.79 6.45 7.20
N VAL A 106 -9.23 6.72 8.40
CA VAL A 106 -10.01 6.91 9.62
C VAL A 106 -10.14 8.39 9.93
N ARG A 107 -11.36 8.87 10.09
CA ARG A 107 -11.66 10.27 10.42
C ARG A 107 -12.33 10.36 11.77
N GLU A 108 -11.74 11.15 12.66
CA GLU A 108 -12.28 11.36 13.99
C GLU A 108 -13.71 11.90 13.93
N GLY A 109 -14.59 11.33 14.76
CA GLY A 109 -16.00 11.71 14.82
C GLY A 109 -16.90 11.06 13.75
N LEU A 110 -16.34 10.33 12.78
CA LEU A 110 -17.12 9.58 11.79
C LEU A 110 -17.21 8.10 12.13
N ALA A 111 -18.35 7.49 11.81
CA ALA A 111 -18.47 6.03 11.78
C ALA A 111 -17.66 5.45 10.62
N MET A 112 -17.40 4.14 10.67
CA MET A 112 -16.62 3.45 9.63
C MET A 112 -17.24 3.59 8.24
N ALA A 113 -18.56 3.42 8.13
CA ALA A 113 -19.25 3.54 6.84
C ALA A 113 -19.11 4.95 6.24
N GLU A 114 -19.15 5.99 7.08
CA GLU A 114 -18.98 7.39 6.67
C GLU A 114 -17.53 7.67 6.27
N SER A 115 -16.55 7.08 6.99
CA SER A 115 -15.13 7.19 6.63
C SER A 115 -14.80 6.49 5.31
N VAL A 116 -15.36 5.31 5.07
CA VAL A 116 -15.26 4.61 3.77
C VAL A 116 -15.91 5.42 2.66
N HIS A 117 -17.09 6.00 2.90
CA HIS A 117 -17.74 6.87 1.93
C HIS A 117 -16.89 8.10 1.59
N ALA A 118 -16.33 8.78 2.60
CA ALA A 118 -15.44 9.91 2.41
C ALA A 118 -14.17 9.53 1.62
N ALA A 119 -13.54 8.39 1.93
CA ALA A 119 -12.37 7.90 1.20
C ALA A 119 -12.69 7.59 -0.27
N ASN A 120 -13.87 7.04 -0.56
CA ASN A 120 -14.32 6.80 -1.93
C ASN A 120 -14.60 8.10 -2.69
N LEU A 121 -15.27 9.08 -2.07
CA LEU A 121 -15.47 10.41 -2.66
C LEU A 121 -14.15 11.11 -2.96
N GLU A 122 -13.16 11.00 -2.07
CA GLU A 122 -11.82 11.54 -2.31
C GLU A 122 -11.14 10.85 -3.48
N ALA A 123 -11.16 9.51 -3.52
CA ALA A 123 -10.57 8.75 -4.62
C ALA A 123 -11.27 9.02 -5.97
N GLU A 124 -12.57 9.31 -5.98
CA GLU A 124 -13.33 9.67 -7.17
C GLU A 124 -12.86 11.00 -7.79
N HIS A 125 -12.63 12.02 -6.95
CA HIS A 125 -12.27 13.37 -7.40
C HIS A 125 -10.76 13.63 -7.46
N ALA A 126 -9.94 12.76 -6.86
CA ALA A 126 -8.49 12.86 -6.91
C ALA A 126 -7.92 12.39 -8.26
N GLN A 127 -6.75 12.92 -8.61
CA GLN A 127 -5.90 12.31 -9.63
C GLN A 127 -5.62 10.85 -9.25
N ASP A 128 -5.58 9.97 -10.24
CA ASP A 128 -5.14 8.58 -10.06
C ASP A 128 -3.75 8.53 -9.43
N ALA A 129 -3.52 7.59 -8.52
CA ALA A 129 -2.25 7.50 -7.83
C ALA A 129 -1.16 7.04 -8.82
N CYS A 130 -0.10 7.83 -8.94
CA CYS A 130 1.05 7.46 -9.74
C CYS A 130 1.80 6.26 -9.15
N LEU A 131 1.71 6.10 -7.82
CA LEU A 131 2.45 5.12 -7.05
C LEU A 131 1.59 4.52 -5.92
N VAL A 132 1.63 3.20 -5.77
CA VAL A 132 1.20 2.51 -4.55
C VAL A 132 2.33 1.65 -4.00
N VAL A 133 2.55 1.72 -2.70
CA VAL A 133 3.53 0.91 -1.97
C VAL A 133 2.79 -0.10 -1.11
N LEU A 134 3.06 -1.38 -1.34
CA LEU A 134 2.40 -2.51 -0.71
C LEU A 134 3.38 -3.37 0.07
N GLY A 135 2.87 -4.04 1.10
CA GLY A 135 3.54 -5.16 1.76
C GLY A 135 2.83 -6.48 1.47
N MET A 136 3.39 -7.59 1.94
CA MET A 136 2.75 -8.90 1.89
C MET A 136 2.86 -9.64 3.21
N GLY A 137 1.77 -10.24 3.68
CA GLY A 137 1.72 -11.17 4.81
C GLY A 137 2.35 -12.54 4.52
N ASN A 138 2.59 -13.35 5.57
CA ASN A 138 3.09 -14.73 5.38
C ASN A 138 1.96 -15.67 4.91
N ASP A 139 0.72 -15.24 5.14
CA ASP A 139 -0.52 -15.76 4.59
C ASP A 139 -0.82 -15.22 3.17
N GLY A 140 0.04 -14.36 2.60
CA GLY A 140 -0.16 -13.80 1.26
C GLY A 140 -1.18 -12.66 1.18
N HIS A 141 -1.67 -12.14 2.31
CA HIS A 141 -2.48 -10.90 2.30
C HIS A 141 -1.66 -9.72 1.78
N THR A 142 -2.33 -8.74 1.19
CA THR A 142 -1.79 -7.42 0.86
C THR A 142 -2.83 -6.36 1.22
N ALA A 143 -2.40 -5.12 1.50
CA ALA A 143 -3.25 -4.12 2.15
C ALA A 143 -3.94 -4.78 3.38
N SER A 144 -5.26 -4.70 3.48
CA SER A 144 -6.04 -5.48 4.45
C SER A 144 -6.95 -6.53 3.79
N LEU A 145 -6.57 -7.04 2.60
CA LEU A 145 -7.24 -8.18 1.96
C LEU A 145 -6.71 -9.49 2.54
N PHE A 146 -7.33 -10.00 3.61
CA PHE A 146 -6.88 -11.19 4.32
C PHE A 146 -7.55 -12.48 3.80
N PRO A 147 -6.79 -13.57 3.58
CA PRO A 147 -7.38 -14.85 3.21
C PRO A 147 -8.29 -15.37 4.33
N GLY A 148 -9.50 -15.78 3.98
CA GLY A 148 -10.48 -16.32 4.93
C GLY A 148 -11.15 -15.28 5.84
N SER A 149 -10.97 -13.98 5.59
CA SER A 149 -11.73 -12.96 6.32
C SER A 149 -13.21 -12.98 5.94
N VAL A 150 -14.04 -12.48 6.87
CA VAL A 150 -15.51 -12.43 6.69
C VAL A 150 -15.90 -11.65 5.45
N ASP A 151 -15.14 -10.58 5.16
CA ASP A 151 -15.47 -9.62 4.11
C ASP A 151 -14.63 -9.75 2.83
N LEU A 152 -13.77 -10.78 2.70
CA LEU A 152 -12.86 -10.89 1.57
C LEU A 152 -13.58 -10.84 0.22
N ASP A 153 -14.58 -11.69 0.01
CA ASP A 153 -15.32 -11.76 -1.25
C ASP A 153 -15.98 -10.42 -1.58
N ARG A 154 -16.63 -9.79 -0.59
CA ARG A 154 -17.26 -8.48 -0.74
C ARG A 154 -16.25 -7.40 -1.15
N ALA A 155 -15.05 -7.43 -0.58
CA ALA A 155 -13.99 -6.47 -0.91
C ALA A 155 -13.37 -6.74 -2.29
N LEU A 156 -13.24 -8.01 -2.70
CA LEU A 156 -12.76 -8.41 -4.02
C LEU A 156 -13.72 -8.01 -5.14
N ASP A 157 -15.03 -8.14 -4.90
CA ASP A 157 -16.09 -7.83 -5.86
C ASP A 157 -16.53 -6.35 -5.86
N SER A 158 -15.95 -5.52 -4.98
CA SER A 158 -16.32 -4.11 -4.84
C SER A 158 -15.87 -3.28 -6.05
N GLU A 159 -16.81 -2.54 -6.64
CA GLU A 159 -16.53 -1.53 -7.67
C GLU A 159 -16.01 -0.20 -7.09
N GLN A 160 -16.12 -0.03 -5.76
CA GLN A 160 -15.63 1.16 -5.06
C GLN A 160 -14.14 1.01 -4.71
N PRO A 161 -13.34 2.11 -4.77
CA PRO A 161 -11.91 2.08 -4.45
C PRO A 161 -11.55 1.56 -3.06
N TYR A 162 -12.36 1.85 -2.06
CA TYR A 162 -12.16 1.47 -0.66
C TYR A 162 -13.37 0.73 -0.10
N ALA A 163 -13.10 -0.25 0.77
CA ALA A 163 -14.12 -1.01 1.48
C ALA A 163 -13.78 -1.14 2.97
N ALA A 164 -14.82 -1.27 3.79
CA ALA A 164 -14.69 -1.81 5.14
C ALA A 164 -14.36 -3.30 5.08
N MET A 165 -13.57 -3.77 6.03
CA MET A 165 -13.13 -5.16 6.11
C MET A 165 -13.16 -5.65 7.56
N ASP A 166 -13.88 -6.73 7.80
CA ASP A 166 -13.80 -7.53 9.02
C ASP A 166 -12.90 -8.76 8.82
N ALA A 167 -11.68 -8.68 9.36
CA ALA A 167 -10.69 -9.75 9.36
C ALA A 167 -10.81 -10.69 10.58
N THR A 168 -11.99 -10.76 11.22
CA THR A 168 -12.24 -11.73 12.29
C THR A 168 -11.99 -13.15 11.79
N GLY A 169 -11.29 -13.95 12.60
CA GLY A 169 -10.87 -15.30 12.22
C GLY A 169 -9.53 -15.37 11.48
N CYS A 170 -8.92 -14.23 11.10
CA CYS A 170 -7.60 -14.18 10.50
C CYS A 170 -6.52 -13.99 11.57
N PRO A 171 -5.65 -14.99 11.85
CA PRO A 171 -4.65 -14.87 12.92
C PRO A 171 -3.69 -13.70 12.74
N VAL A 172 -3.37 -13.33 11.50
CA VAL A 172 -2.43 -12.25 11.17
C VAL A 172 -3.03 -10.86 11.42
N ALA A 173 -4.36 -10.73 11.46
CA ALA A 173 -5.01 -9.47 11.79
C ALA A 173 -4.85 -9.09 13.28
N GLY A 174 -4.58 -10.08 14.15
CA GLY A 174 -4.41 -9.90 15.58
C GLY A 174 -5.63 -9.26 16.23
N ASP A 175 -5.39 -8.32 17.15
CA ASP A 175 -6.45 -7.58 17.85
C ASP A 175 -7.18 -6.57 16.94
N TRP A 176 -6.62 -6.29 15.76
CA TRP A 176 -7.08 -5.25 14.85
C TRP A 176 -7.83 -5.88 13.67
N THR A 177 -8.99 -6.48 13.94
CA THR A 177 -9.76 -7.17 12.90
C THR A 177 -10.53 -6.22 11.99
N ARG A 178 -10.94 -5.05 12.51
CA ARG A 178 -11.65 -4.03 11.74
C ARG A 178 -10.69 -3.15 10.95
N ARG A 179 -10.85 -3.11 9.63
CA ARG A 179 -9.97 -2.40 8.68
C ARG A 179 -10.78 -1.58 7.67
N ILE A 180 -10.12 -0.58 7.09
CA ILE A 180 -10.49 -0.01 5.79
C ILE A 180 -9.38 -0.36 4.81
N THR A 181 -9.73 -0.87 3.63
CA THR A 181 -8.75 -1.38 2.66
C THR A 181 -9.03 -0.85 1.27
N LEU A 182 -7.97 -0.59 0.51
CA LEU A 182 -8.05 -0.43 -0.94
C LEU A 182 -8.47 -1.78 -1.56
N THR A 183 -9.42 -1.72 -2.48
CA THR A 183 -9.99 -2.87 -3.20
C THR A 183 -9.25 -3.11 -4.52
N PRO A 184 -9.52 -4.21 -5.24
CA PRO A 184 -9.02 -4.37 -6.61
C PRO A 184 -9.40 -3.20 -7.53
N ALA A 185 -10.60 -2.64 -7.41
CA ALA A 185 -11.03 -1.46 -8.16
C ALA A 185 -10.18 -0.21 -7.83
N GLY A 186 -9.81 -0.03 -6.56
CA GLY A 186 -8.90 1.05 -6.15
C GLY A 186 -7.47 0.84 -6.64
N LEU A 187 -6.96 -0.39 -6.52
CA LEU A 187 -5.61 -0.76 -6.99
C LEU A 187 -5.47 -0.65 -8.52
N ALA A 188 -6.52 -0.92 -9.28
CA ALA A 188 -6.54 -0.77 -10.74
C ALA A 188 -6.30 0.67 -11.20
N ARG A 189 -6.55 1.66 -10.33
CA ARG A 189 -6.31 3.10 -10.58
C ARG A 189 -4.90 3.55 -10.22
N THR A 190 -3.99 2.62 -9.95
CA THR A 190 -2.59 2.91 -9.62
C THR A 190 -1.69 2.56 -10.81
N ARG A 191 -0.72 3.43 -11.13
CA ARG A 191 0.18 3.20 -12.29
C ARG A 191 1.39 2.36 -11.92
N ARG A 192 2.23 2.83 -11.00
CA ARG A 192 3.37 2.09 -10.45
C ARG A 192 2.97 1.38 -9.17
N ARG A 193 3.36 0.11 -9.06
CA ARG A 193 3.06 -0.76 -7.92
C ARG A 193 4.36 -1.34 -7.37
N LEU A 194 4.71 -0.95 -6.15
CA LEU A 194 5.88 -1.48 -5.46
C LEU A 194 5.45 -2.47 -4.39
N LEU A 195 6.07 -3.65 -4.40
CA LEU A 195 5.95 -4.62 -3.33
C LEU A 195 7.25 -4.68 -2.53
N LEU A 196 7.14 -4.33 -1.25
CA LEU A 196 8.25 -4.31 -0.32
C LEU A 196 8.31 -5.64 0.44
N LEU A 197 9.29 -6.49 0.11
CA LEU A 197 9.45 -7.79 0.74
C LEU A 197 10.78 -7.90 1.47
N ARG A 198 10.75 -8.51 2.66
CA ARG A 198 11.97 -8.93 3.34
C ARG A 198 11.88 -10.35 3.86
N GLY A 199 13.01 -11.04 3.87
CA GLY A 199 13.10 -12.38 4.41
C GLY A 199 12.78 -13.47 3.40
N GLN A 200 13.42 -14.63 3.61
CA GLN A 200 13.24 -15.81 2.78
C GLN A 200 11.80 -16.35 2.81
N ALA A 201 11.13 -16.31 3.97
CA ALA A 201 9.74 -16.75 4.11
C ALA A 201 8.78 -15.98 3.18
N LYS A 202 8.95 -14.65 3.05
CA LYS A 202 8.13 -13.84 2.15
C LYS A 202 8.40 -14.15 0.69
N ARG A 203 9.67 -14.41 0.33
CA ARG A 203 10.04 -14.82 -1.02
C ARG A 203 9.35 -16.12 -1.41
N GLU A 204 9.33 -17.11 -0.53
CA GLU A 204 8.66 -18.40 -0.76
C GLU A 204 7.15 -18.23 -0.94
N VAL A 205 6.51 -17.39 -0.13
CA VAL A 205 5.08 -17.06 -0.28
C VAL A 205 4.80 -16.40 -1.62
N LEU A 206 5.66 -15.48 -2.08
CA LEU A 206 5.51 -14.86 -3.39
C LEU A 206 5.68 -15.87 -4.53
N GLN A 207 6.64 -16.78 -4.43
CA GLN A 207 6.81 -17.86 -5.41
C GLN A 207 5.56 -18.74 -5.50
N ARG A 208 4.95 -19.09 -4.36
CA ARG A 208 3.68 -19.82 -4.31
C ARG A 208 2.52 -19.00 -4.89
N ALA A 209 2.49 -17.69 -4.62
CA ALA A 209 1.48 -16.80 -5.18
C ALA A 209 1.56 -16.76 -6.71
N LEU A 210 2.76 -16.65 -7.27
CA LEU A 210 2.99 -16.68 -8.73
C LEU A 210 2.63 -18.03 -9.36
N ALA A 211 2.82 -19.14 -8.64
CA ALA A 211 2.54 -20.48 -9.15
C ALA A 211 1.05 -20.85 -9.23
N GLY A 212 0.14 -19.99 -8.76
CA GLY A 212 -1.31 -20.22 -8.83
C GLY A 212 -2.11 -18.94 -9.08
N ASP A 213 -3.42 -19.05 -9.03
CA ASP A 213 -4.35 -18.02 -9.50
C ASP A 213 -5.51 -17.70 -8.52
N ASP A 214 -5.75 -18.55 -7.51
CA ASP A 214 -6.82 -18.29 -6.53
C ASP A 214 -6.49 -17.09 -5.61
N VAL A 215 -7.11 -15.95 -5.88
CA VAL A 215 -6.98 -14.72 -5.08
C VAL A 215 -7.53 -14.86 -3.66
N ARG A 216 -8.39 -15.85 -3.38
CA ARG A 216 -8.92 -16.08 -2.03
C ARG A 216 -7.92 -16.79 -1.14
N GLU A 217 -7.10 -17.66 -1.74
CA GLU A 217 -6.00 -18.34 -1.06
C GLU A 217 -4.86 -17.36 -0.74
N LEU A 218 -4.45 -16.56 -1.73
CA LEU A 218 -3.35 -15.59 -1.61
C LEU A 218 -3.76 -14.25 -2.25
N PRO A 219 -4.34 -13.32 -1.48
CA PRO A 219 -4.87 -12.06 -2.01
C PRO A 219 -3.87 -11.16 -2.74
N ILE A 220 -2.57 -11.30 -2.50
CA ILE A 220 -1.53 -10.65 -3.33
C ILE A 220 -1.68 -10.97 -4.83
N ARG A 221 -2.29 -12.11 -5.18
CA ARG A 221 -2.55 -12.49 -6.58
C ARG A 221 -3.43 -11.51 -7.33
N VAL A 222 -4.25 -10.71 -6.63
CA VAL A 222 -5.00 -9.60 -7.23
C VAL A 222 -4.07 -8.73 -8.07
N MET A 223 -2.87 -8.42 -7.56
CA MET A 223 -1.91 -7.53 -8.22
C MET A 223 -1.46 -8.03 -9.59
N PHE A 224 -1.45 -9.34 -9.80
CA PHE A 224 -1.01 -9.94 -11.06
C PHE A 224 -2.06 -9.93 -12.16
N GLY A 225 -3.34 -9.74 -11.79
CA GLY A 225 -4.46 -9.60 -12.71
C GLY A 225 -4.79 -8.15 -13.07
N LEU A 226 -4.21 -7.18 -12.36
CA LEU A 226 -4.35 -5.77 -12.69
C LEU A 226 -3.50 -5.47 -13.92
N GLY A 227 -4.13 -5.03 -15.01
CA GLY A 227 -3.40 -4.60 -16.21
C GLY A 227 -2.38 -3.49 -15.94
N GLY A 228 -1.62 -3.12 -16.97
CA GLY A 228 -0.56 -2.10 -16.86
C GLY A 228 0.82 -2.72 -16.67
N GLU A 229 1.71 -1.98 -16.02
CA GLU A 229 3.12 -2.38 -15.88
C GLU A 229 3.31 -3.50 -14.85
N PRO A 230 4.30 -4.39 -15.03
CA PRO A 230 4.63 -5.41 -14.04
C PRO A 230 4.83 -4.82 -12.64
N MET A 231 4.39 -5.53 -11.61
CA MET A 231 4.61 -5.09 -10.23
C MET A 231 6.10 -5.20 -9.89
N ARG A 232 6.70 -4.12 -9.40
CA ARG A 232 8.11 -4.09 -9.04
C ARG A 232 8.27 -4.60 -7.61
N VAL A 233 9.09 -5.63 -7.42
CA VAL A 233 9.28 -6.31 -6.15
C VAL A 233 10.69 -6.04 -5.65
N HIS A 234 10.81 -5.21 -4.61
CA HIS A 234 12.08 -4.98 -3.93
C HIS A 234 12.24 -5.97 -2.80
N TRP A 235 13.24 -6.84 -2.88
CA TRP A 235 13.50 -7.87 -1.88
C TRP A 235 14.89 -7.72 -1.26
N CYS A 236 14.95 -7.90 0.06
CA CYS A 236 16.17 -8.08 0.85
C CYS A 236 16.01 -9.34 1.72
N ALA A 237 17.10 -10.08 1.93
CA ALA A 237 17.13 -11.27 2.79
C ALA A 237 16.79 -10.95 4.25
#